data_AF-A0A359CYX7-F1
#
_entry.id   AF-A0A359CYX7-F1
#
_cell.length_a   1.000
_cell.length_b   1.000
_cell.length_c   1.000
_cell.angle_alpha   90.00
_cell.angle_beta   90.00
_cell.angle_gamma   90.00
#
_symmetry.space_group_name_H-M   'P 1'
#
loop_
_entity.id
_entity.type
_entity.pdbx_description
1 polymer ?
#
loop_
_entity_poly.entity_id
_entity_poly.type
_entity_poly.pdbx_seq_one_letter_code
_entity_poly.pdbx_strand_id
1 'polypeptide(L)'
;MFPVTPLFFKLLLIHKFMCSIKFIQNNAYPINNVFGISQNDKNVIELVSTEDLFNFTLKNKEDCEKQDLLIINTHLKSNDCPHLQDNGGIVLLKFLRLLGVKTHCILFSFLTTEQLLDKNPGNLIITSKGTTLATLRNIKVIKEKFNNLKTILADEDLKPYFKVDFQMPEEGRHNWANWWGIYKCAKEFANKTNSPFNLSIIKNDYPEVYKQIIKLDSLRALYLYANLNDLFSDKQGSPQVTTKNSELKIVFIDDQAEDGWSTIFQKMIYGEINKNFNPILANNIKEVIKEVNALTKFSTYKEKNDAINLLNLKDDVDIVLLDLRLDIDNDNNKPIKDISGIKVLQIIREIFPGLPIIVTTASNKSENYQEIIALGADACWIKEGIDNTSQLNEENSKQWSLKNYEKFIELLLRLQKSDYKFLKFFVNSINEIKKNKDPWWKNINKKSISINDDKRQIIFNSRKISVAQISGSIFYKSEISEILEYSVLLYRKYLISKDTENKKWLLCNAVTSMAGTIERIYSYENDKMIIDVLKGSQIAKTTKLYDNYASILLAFRGKVSHYPINKNLTEDLFFEFTSFILQYLKQDNPAKKSLKVPNSFNYFIF
;
A
#
# COMPACT_ATOMS: atom_id res chain seq x y z
N MET A 1 80.94 0.64 -19.78
CA MET A 1 79.97 -0.18 -20.54
C MET A 1 78.57 0.15 -20.03
N PHE A 2 77.72 0.60 -20.96
CA PHE A 2 76.24 0.69 -20.96
C PHE A 2 75.52 -0.50 -20.24
N PRO A 3 74.17 -0.49 -20.00
CA PRO A 3 73.30 0.45 -19.25
C PRO A 3 72.07 -0.23 -18.52
N VAL A 4 71.13 0.58 -17.97
CA VAL A 4 69.64 0.36 -17.79
C VAL A 4 69.05 -0.44 -16.60
N THR A 5 68.39 0.33 -15.70
CA THR A 5 67.08 0.22 -14.95
C THR A 5 66.05 -0.92 -15.23
N PRO A 6 64.89 -1.03 -14.50
CA PRO A 6 64.45 -0.55 -13.16
C PRO A 6 63.57 -1.56 -12.35
N LEU A 7 63.28 -1.33 -11.05
CA LEU A 7 61.88 -1.27 -10.55
C LEU A 7 61.78 -0.75 -9.09
N PHE A 8 61.31 0.50 -9.00
CA PHE A 8 60.45 1.14 -7.98
C PHE A 8 60.28 0.51 -6.59
N PHE A 9 60.65 1.28 -5.56
CA PHE A 9 59.76 1.59 -4.42
C PHE A 9 60.07 3.00 -3.89
N LYS A 10 59.04 3.86 -3.85
CA LYS A 10 59.12 5.25 -3.40
C LYS A 10 58.58 5.35 -1.97
N LEU A 11 59.44 5.74 -1.04
CA LEU A 11 59.10 6.18 0.31
C LEU A 11 58.39 7.55 0.25
N LEU A 12 57.38 7.78 1.09
CA LEU A 12 57.03 9.14 1.52
C LEU A 12 56.54 9.15 2.98
N LEU A 13 57.33 9.78 3.86
CA LEU A 13 56.96 10.19 5.22
C LEU A 13 56.17 11.51 5.18
N ILE A 14 55.27 11.76 6.15
CA ILE A 14 55.29 12.94 7.07
C ILE A 14 54.16 12.87 8.14
N HIS A 15 54.50 13.40 9.32
CA HIS A 15 53.93 13.38 10.67
C HIS A 15 52.53 13.99 10.93
N LYS A 16 51.68 13.29 11.72
CA LYS A 16 51.11 13.67 13.05
C LYS A 16 49.99 12.69 13.50
N PHE A 17 50.39 11.52 14.02
CA PHE A 17 49.85 10.81 15.20
C PHE A 17 50.65 9.50 15.31
N MET A 18 51.85 9.58 15.87
CA MET A 18 52.86 8.51 15.87
C MET A 18 53.13 7.98 17.27
N CYS A 19 52.24 7.13 17.79
CA CYS A 19 52.62 6.26 18.91
C CYS A 19 52.29 4.76 18.72
N SER A 20 51.51 4.34 17.73
CA SER A 20 51.08 2.93 17.64
C SER A 20 51.56 2.15 16.41
N ILE A 21 51.74 2.76 15.24
CA ILE A 21 52.17 2.02 14.03
C ILE A 21 53.71 1.92 13.92
N LYS A 22 54.46 2.97 14.32
CA LYS A 22 55.93 2.97 14.26
C LYS A 22 56.60 1.93 15.19
N PHE A 23 55.93 1.56 16.29
CA PHE A 23 56.42 0.55 17.22
C PHE A 23 56.19 -0.90 16.71
N ILE A 24 55.32 -1.09 15.72
CA ILE A 24 55.06 -2.38 15.09
C ILE A 24 56.03 -2.62 13.93
N GLN A 25 56.30 -1.60 13.12
CA GLN A 25 57.19 -1.70 11.95
C GLN A 25 58.68 -1.84 12.29
N ASN A 26 59.16 -1.24 13.38
CA ASN A 26 60.61 -1.21 13.64
C ASN A 26 61.19 -2.45 14.35
N ASN A 27 60.37 -3.43 14.78
CA ASN A 27 60.83 -4.57 15.60
C ASN A 27 60.24 -5.95 15.17
N ALA A 28 59.78 -6.11 13.93
CA ALA A 28 59.31 -7.40 13.41
C ALA A 28 59.59 -7.50 11.90
N TYR A 29 59.76 -8.73 11.40
CA TYR A 29 59.88 -9.12 9.99
C TYR A 29 59.05 -8.25 9.01
N PRO A 30 59.45 -8.11 7.72
CA PRO A 30 58.73 -7.32 6.74
C PRO A 30 57.27 -7.80 6.63
N ILE A 31 56.35 -7.04 7.25
CA ILE A 31 54.91 -7.28 7.18
C ILE A 31 54.46 -6.72 5.83
N ASN A 32 54.56 -7.54 4.78
CA ASN A 32 54.35 -7.09 3.40
C ASN A 32 52.90 -6.74 3.04
N ASN A 33 51.93 -6.78 3.95
CA ASN A 33 50.52 -6.54 3.64
C ASN A 33 49.73 -6.06 4.87
N VAL A 34 49.88 -4.77 5.22
CA VAL A 34 49.08 -4.10 6.26
C VAL A 34 48.19 -3.07 5.59
N PHE A 35 46.88 -3.33 5.53
CA PHE A 35 45.89 -2.27 5.27
C PHE A 35 45.76 -1.45 6.57
N GLY A 36 46.69 -0.53 6.78
CA GLY A 36 46.63 0.42 7.89
C GLY A 36 45.98 1.70 7.41
N ILE A 37 44.73 1.96 7.79
CA ILE A 37 44.12 3.27 7.59
C ILE A 37 44.77 4.23 8.60
N SER A 38 45.92 4.81 8.23
CA SER A 38 46.56 5.87 8.99
C SER A 38 46.00 7.20 8.49
N GLN A 39 45.62 8.12 9.38
CA GLN A 39 45.12 9.47 9.03
C GLN A 39 46.02 10.29 8.08
N ASN A 40 47.23 9.83 7.77
CA ASN A 40 48.23 10.55 6.99
C ASN A 40 48.53 9.93 5.61
N ASP A 41 47.86 8.86 5.19
CA ASP A 41 48.00 8.43 3.79
C ASP A 41 47.36 9.47 2.87
N LYS A 42 48.08 9.91 1.84
CA LYS A 42 47.54 10.81 0.78
C LYS A 42 46.38 10.17 -0.01
N ASN A 43 46.07 8.90 0.27
CA ASN A 43 44.93 8.14 -0.23
C ASN A 43 43.88 7.86 0.86
N VAL A 44 44.00 8.42 2.07
CA VAL A 44 42.85 8.55 2.96
C VAL A 44 41.93 9.54 2.29
N ILE A 45 40.99 8.98 1.52
CA ILE A 45 39.70 9.62 1.29
C ILE A 45 39.26 10.07 2.68
N GLU A 46 39.16 11.38 2.91
CA GLU A 46 38.48 11.89 4.10
C GLU A 46 37.13 11.17 4.12
N LEU A 47 36.97 10.16 4.97
CA LEU A 47 35.75 9.40 5.02
C LEU A 47 34.73 10.31 5.70
N VAL A 48 33.98 11.02 4.88
CA VAL A 48 33.13 12.13 5.29
C VAL A 48 31.88 11.60 6.01
N SER A 49 31.48 10.35 5.79
CA SER A 49 30.26 9.76 6.35
C SER A 49 30.34 8.24 6.54
N THR A 50 29.36 7.65 7.23
CA THR A 50 29.13 6.19 7.29
C THR A 50 28.85 5.60 5.91
N GLU A 51 28.25 6.36 5.00
CA GLU A 51 28.07 5.99 3.60
C GLU A 51 29.43 5.86 2.89
N ASP A 52 30.38 6.77 3.15
CA ASP A 52 31.73 6.65 2.61
C ASP A 52 32.45 5.42 3.16
N LEU A 53 32.23 5.08 4.44
CA LEU A 53 32.75 3.83 5.01
C LEU A 53 32.15 2.61 4.30
N PHE A 54 30.83 2.58 4.06
CA PHE A 54 30.19 1.50 3.33
C PHE A 54 30.76 1.37 1.91
N ASN A 55 30.80 2.47 1.16
CA ASN A 55 31.31 2.49 -0.22
C ASN A 55 32.78 2.10 -0.30
N PHE A 56 33.61 2.57 0.64
CA PHE A 56 35.00 2.15 0.78
C PHE A 56 35.10 0.64 1.04
N THR A 57 34.30 0.11 1.97
CA THR A 57 34.33 -1.31 2.32
C THR A 57 33.88 -2.17 1.14
N LEU A 58 32.81 -1.77 0.46
CA LEU A 58 32.29 -2.47 -0.72
C LEU A 58 33.33 -2.50 -1.85
N LYS A 59 34.00 -1.38 -2.13
CA LYS A 59 35.04 -1.28 -3.16
C LYS A 59 36.26 -2.14 -2.87
N ASN A 60 36.66 -2.26 -1.60
CA ASN A 60 37.88 -2.96 -1.20
C ASN A 60 37.61 -4.38 -0.65
N LYS A 61 36.38 -4.88 -0.75
CA LYS A 61 35.97 -6.18 -0.17
C LYS A 61 36.91 -7.31 -0.57
N GLU A 62 37.12 -7.51 -1.87
CA GLU A 62 37.96 -8.60 -2.40
C GLU A 62 39.41 -8.48 -1.93
N ASP A 63 39.93 -7.26 -1.86
CA ASP A 63 41.30 -7.01 -1.40
C ASP A 63 41.44 -7.32 0.09
N CYS A 64 40.43 -7.01 0.89
CA CYS A 64 40.35 -7.38 2.31
C CYS A 64 40.29 -8.91 2.51
N GLU A 65 39.58 -9.63 1.65
CA GLU A 65 39.47 -11.10 1.69
C GLU A 65 40.79 -11.81 1.31
N LYS A 66 41.63 -11.18 0.48
CA LYS A 66 42.96 -11.69 0.10
C LYS A 66 44.04 -11.47 1.17
N GLN A 67 43.79 -10.63 2.18
CA GLN A 67 44.76 -10.36 3.23
C GLN A 67 44.83 -11.50 4.25
N ASP A 68 46.03 -11.73 4.80
CA ASP A 68 46.24 -12.63 5.93
C ASP A 68 45.59 -12.11 7.22
N LEU A 69 45.68 -10.79 7.46
CA LEU A 69 45.17 -10.09 8.63
C LEU A 69 44.75 -8.67 8.24
N LEU A 70 43.72 -8.15 8.89
CA LEU A 70 43.32 -6.74 8.82
C LEU A 70 43.63 -6.06 10.15
N ILE A 71 44.26 -4.89 10.12
CA ILE A 71 44.53 -4.10 11.33
C ILE A 71 43.70 -2.82 11.27
N ILE A 72 42.78 -2.65 12.22
CA ILE A 72 41.82 -1.55 12.23
C ILE A 72 42.03 -0.73 13.49
N ASN A 73 42.27 0.56 13.36
CA ASN A 73 42.25 1.48 14.51
C ASN A 73 40.80 1.70 14.95
N THR A 74 40.44 1.42 16.21
CA THR A 74 39.06 1.63 16.66
C THR A 74 38.65 3.10 16.62
N HIS A 75 39.60 4.02 16.73
CA HIS A 75 39.36 5.46 16.82
C HIS A 75 39.37 6.18 15.46
N LEU A 76 38.95 5.51 14.38
CA LEU A 76 38.69 6.19 13.11
C LEU A 76 37.63 7.28 13.31
N LYS A 77 37.81 8.40 12.61
CA LYS A 77 36.86 9.52 12.56
C LYS A 77 36.15 9.54 11.21
N SER A 78 34.90 9.97 11.23
CA SER A 78 34.10 10.40 10.06
C SER A 78 33.15 11.51 10.53
N ASN A 79 32.36 12.17 9.67
CA ASN A 79 31.42 13.19 10.20
C ASN A 79 30.33 12.57 11.08
N ASP A 80 29.98 11.30 10.84
CA ASP A 80 29.02 10.54 11.64
C ASP A 80 29.65 9.95 12.92
N CYS A 81 30.99 9.93 12.98
CA CYS A 81 31.78 9.56 14.15
C CYS A 81 32.84 10.64 14.40
N PRO A 82 32.42 11.89 14.68
CA PRO A 82 33.33 13.05 14.68
C PRO A 82 34.35 13.00 15.80
N HIS A 83 34.06 12.24 16.86
CA HIS A 83 34.90 12.09 18.03
C HIS A 83 35.55 10.71 18.07
N LEU A 84 36.78 10.64 18.59
CA LEU A 84 37.52 9.37 18.75
C LEU A 84 36.77 8.36 19.63
N GLN A 85 35.87 8.84 20.48
CA GLN A 85 35.05 8.04 21.38
C GLN A 85 33.88 7.33 20.69
N ASP A 86 33.55 7.74 19.46
CA ASP A 86 32.45 7.16 18.67
C ASP A 86 32.87 5.83 18.02
N ASN A 87 34.17 5.51 18.09
CA ASN A 87 34.79 4.26 17.67
C ASN A 87 34.47 3.86 16.22
N GLY A 88 34.68 4.76 15.25
CA GLY A 88 34.40 4.52 13.83
C GLY A 88 35.09 3.29 13.23
N GLY A 89 36.19 2.80 13.84
CA GLY A 89 36.82 1.54 13.43
C GLY A 89 35.97 0.30 13.74
N ILE A 90 35.16 0.35 14.80
CA ILE A 90 34.18 -0.71 15.09
C ILE A 90 33.05 -0.68 14.06
N VAL A 91 32.64 0.52 13.60
CA VAL A 91 31.69 0.66 12.49
C VAL A 91 32.23 0.04 11.20
N LEU A 92 33.51 0.29 10.87
CA LEU A 92 34.17 -0.36 9.73
C LEU A 92 34.18 -1.90 9.86
N LEU A 93 34.49 -2.43 11.06
CA LEU A 93 34.40 -3.86 11.32
C LEU A 93 32.99 -4.40 11.03
N LYS A 94 31.95 -3.70 11.48
CA LYS A 94 30.56 -4.10 11.25
C LYS A 94 30.22 -4.17 9.76
N PHE A 95 30.63 -3.16 8.97
CA PHE A 95 30.45 -3.21 7.51
C PHE A 95 31.20 -4.38 6.86
N LEU A 96 32.47 -4.61 7.22
CA LEU A 96 33.26 -5.74 6.71
C LEU A 96 32.53 -7.07 6.94
N ARG A 97 32.01 -7.26 8.16
CA ARG A 97 31.27 -8.47 8.54
C ARG A 97 29.92 -8.60 7.83
N LEU A 98 29.15 -7.53 7.71
CA LEU A 98 27.88 -7.53 6.96
C LEU A 98 28.08 -7.80 5.47
N LEU A 99 29.21 -7.38 4.90
CA LEU A 99 29.59 -7.68 3.51
C LEU A 99 30.20 -9.07 3.32
N GLY A 100 30.34 -9.86 4.39
CA GLY A 100 30.82 -11.25 4.34
C GLY A 100 32.33 -11.43 4.42
N VAL A 101 33.11 -10.38 4.73
CA VAL A 101 34.56 -10.50 4.89
C VAL A 101 34.86 -11.32 6.14
N LYS A 102 35.52 -12.47 5.96
CA LYS A 102 35.85 -13.42 7.04
C LYS A 102 37.26 -13.26 7.61
N THR A 103 38.12 -12.49 6.94
CA THR A 103 39.51 -12.25 7.36
C THR A 103 39.59 -11.80 8.82
N HIS A 104 40.61 -12.28 9.53
CA HIS A 104 40.81 -11.93 10.93
C HIS A 104 41.11 -10.43 11.08
N CYS A 105 40.39 -9.76 11.98
CA CYS A 105 40.55 -8.33 12.25
C CYS A 105 41.20 -8.11 13.62
N ILE A 106 42.35 -7.44 13.65
CA ILE A 106 42.98 -6.95 14.85
C ILE A 106 42.55 -5.50 15.05
N LEU A 107 41.73 -5.26 16.07
CA LEU A 107 41.28 -3.93 16.45
C LEU A 107 42.29 -3.29 17.40
N PHE A 108 42.97 -2.22 17.00
CA PHE A 108 43.84 -1.47 17.90
C PHE A 108 43.05 -0.39 18.64
N SER A 109 43.03 -0.44 19.97
CA SER A 109 42.29 0.50 20.82
C SER A 109 43.09 0.93 22.05
N PHE A 110 42.80 2.14 22.54
CA PHE A 110 43.23 2.58 23.88
C PHE A 110 42.30 2.08 24.99
N LEU A 111 41.10 1.62 24.63
CA LEU A 111 40.11 1.10 25.55
C LEU A 111 40.18 -0.42 25.61
N THR A 112 39.87 -0.96 26.78
CA THR A 112 39.67 -2.39 26.98
C THR A 112 38.33 -2.83 26.40
N THR A 113 38.14 -4.14 26.24
CA THR A 113 36.87 -4.72 25.77
C THR A 113 35.72 -4.29 26.67
N GLU A 114 35.91 -4.39 27.97
CA GLU A 114 34.93 -4.02 29.01
C GLU A 114 34.53 -2.56 28.85
N GLN A 115 35.50 -1.65 28.72
CA GLN A 115 35.23 -0.23 28.52
C GLN A 115 34.49 0.09 27.21
N LEU A 116 34.73 -0.67 26.14
CA LEU A 116 34.03 -0.49 24.86
C LEU A 116 32.59 -0.98 24.93
N LEU A 117 32.32 -2.06 25.68
CA LEU A 117 30.99 -2.61 25.89
C LEU A 117 30.17 -1.79 26.89
N ASP A 118 30.79 -1.31 27.97
CA ASP A 118 30.15 -0.41 28.95
C ASP A 118 29.65 0.87 28.29
N LYS A 119 30.39 1.38 27.31
CA LYS A 119 29.99 2.56 26.52
C LYS A 119 28.86 2.27 25.54
N ASN A 120 28.93 1.15 24.84
CA ASN A 120 27.91 0.73 23.90
C ASN A 120 27.88 -0.81 23.81
N PRO A 121 26.86 -1.47 24.38
CA PRO A 121 26.71 -2.92 24.30
C PRO A 121 26.63 -3.46 22.87
N GLY A 122 26.20 -2.64 21.90
CA GLY A 122 26.24 -2.96 20.47
C GLY A 122 27.65 -3.17 19.90
N ASN A 123 28.70 -2.90 20.67
CA ASN A 123 30.07 -3.26 20.32
C ASN A 123 30.39 -4.74 20.55
N LEU A 124 29.44 -5.58 20.97
CA LEU A 124 29.66 -7.00 21.25
C LEU A 124 30.37 -7.77 20.11
N ILE A 125 30.25 -7.31 18.86
CA ILE A 125 30.97 -7.88 17.71
C ILE A 125 32.51 -7.88 17.87
N ILE A 126 33.09 -7.03 18.74
CA ILE A 126 34.54 -7.04 19.01
C ILE A 126 35.01 -8.34 19.68
N THR A 127 34.09 -9.09 20.29
CA THR A 127 34.37 -10.38 20.93
C THR A 127 34.07 -11.56 20.02
N SER A 128 33.64 -11.33 18.78
CA SER A 128 33.35 -12.41 17.84
C SER A 128 34.60 -13.18 17.46
N LYS A 129 34.45 -14.45 17.05
CA LYS A 129 35.56 -15.16 16.39
C LYS A 129 36.02 -14.37 15.17
N GLY A 130 37.31 -14.48 14.85
CA GLY A 130 37.93 -13.69 13.79
C GLY A 130 38.21 -12.25 14.16
N THR A 131 38.02 -11.85 15.41
CA THR A 131 38.32 -10.50 15.90
C THR A 131 39.21 -10.56 17.15
N THR A 132 40.26 -9.75 17.19
CA THR A 132 41.15 -9.63 18.36
C THR A 132 41.33 -8.17 18.73
N LEU A 133 41.05 -7.79 19.98
CA LEU A 133 41.33 -6.45 20.48
C LEU A 133 42.78 -6.34 20.98
N ALA A 134 43.55 -5.49 20.32
CA ALA A 134 44.90 -5.10 20.70
C ALA A 134 44.92 -3.74 21.42
N THR A 135 45.55 -3.72 22.59
CA THR A 135 45.84 -2.53 23.38
C THR A 135 47.34 -2.41 23.58
N LEU A 136 47.80 -1.27 24.08
CA LEU A 136 49.21 -1.09 24.44
C LEU A 136 49.70 -2.13 25.45
N ARG A 137 48.81 -2.69 26.27
CA ARG A 137 49.15 -3.67 27.32
C ARG A 137 49.43 -5.07 26.76
N ASN A 138 48.72 -5.48 25.71
CA ASN A 138 48.75 -6.86 25.20
C ASN A 138 49.35 -6.99 23.80
N ILE A 139 49.73 -5.88 23.14
CA ILE A 139 50.22 -5.91 21.75
C ILE A 139 51.41 -6.86 21.55
N LYS A 140 52.32 -6.99 22.52
CA LYS A 140 53.46 -7.93 22.43
C LYS A 140 52.99 -9.38 22.37
N VAL A 141 52.05 -9.75 23.24
CA VAL A 141 51.45 -11.10 23.28
C VAL A 141 50.67 -11.39 22.00
N ILE A 142 49.96 -10.40 21.45
CA ILE A 142 49.23 -10.59 20.19
C ILE A 142 50.20 -10.78 19.03
N LYS A 143 51.31 -10.04 18.97
CA LYS A 143 52.35 -10.22 17.94
C LYS A 143 52.88 -11.65 17.89
N GLU A 144 53.14 -12.27 19.04
CA GLU A 144 53.58 -13.67 19.13
C GLU A 144 52.54 -14.65 18.57
N LYS A 145 51.25 -14.27 18.58
CA LYS A 145 50.14 -15.08 18.09
C LYS A 145 49.76 -14.80 16.64
N PHE A 146 50.40 -13.86 15.93
CA PHE A 146 49.99 -13.45 14.58
C PHE A 146 49.83 -14.62 13.61
N ASN A 147 50.79 -15.55 13.58
CA ASN A 147 50.71 -16.72 12.69
C ASN A 147 49.48 -17.59 12.98
N ASN A 148 49.07 -17.70 14.25
CA ASN A 148 47.86 -18.44 14.62
C ASN A 148 46.60 -17.63 14.30
N LEU A 149 46.62 -16.30 14.43
CA LEU A 149 45.44 -15.47 14.13
C LEU A 149 45.08 -15.49 12.64
N LYS A 150 46.08 -15.60 11.75
CA LYS A 150 45.88 -15.71 10.29
C LYS A 150 44.97 -16.86 9.88
N THR A 151 44.97 -17.95 10.65
CA THR A 151 44.16 -19.14 10.36
C THR A 151 42.76 -19.07 10.94
N ILE A 152 42.46 -18.06 11.76
CA ILE A 152 41.16 -17.90 12.45
C ILE A 152 40.27 -16.97 11.65
N LEU A 153 39.30 -17.55 10.95
CA LEU A 153 38.23 -16.81 10.26
C LEU A 153 37.10 -16.40 11.21
N ALA A 154 36.33 -15.40 10.78
CA ALA A 154 35.11 -14.97 11.45
C ALA A 154 34.05 -16.08 11.51
N ASP A 155 33.14 -15.97 12.48
CA ASP A 155 31.99 -16.88 12.60
C ASP A 155 31.12 -16.84 11.32
N GLU A 156 30.55 -17.99 10.96
CA GLU A 156 29.58 -18.09 9.85
C GLU A 156 28.27 -17.34 10.18
N ASP A 157 27.83 -17.43 11.43
CA ASP A 157 26.63 -16.75 11.92
C ASP A 157 27.00 -15.67 12.93
N LEU A 158 26.84 -14.41 12.52
CA LEU A 158 27.07 -13.23 13.36
C LEU A 158 25.77 -12.64 13.91
N LYS A 159 24.61 -13.29 13.69
CA LYS A 159 23.31 -12.80 14.17
C LYS A 159 23.29 -12.55 15.67
N PRO A 160 23.91 -13.35 16.57
CA PRO A 160 23.92 -13.06 18.00
C PRO A 160 24.52 -11.69 18.33
N TYR A 161 25.59 -11.28 17.63
CA TYR A 161 26.25 -10.00 17.85
C TYR A 161 25.41 -8.83 17.31
N PHE A 162 24.80 -8.99 16.13
CA PHE A 162 23.96 -7.94 15.53
C PHE A 162 22.59 -7.79 16.18
N LYS A 163 22.05 -8.84 16.81
CA LYS A 163 20.80 -8.75 17.59
C LYS A 163 20.91 -7.83 18.80
N VAL A 164 22.08 -7.81 19.45
CA VAL A 164 22.34 -6.91 20.59
C VAL A 164 22.56 -5.46 20.13
N ASP A 165 23.10 -5.30 18.92
CA ASP A 165 23.47 -4.03 18.30
C ASP A 165 22.31 -3.36 17.55
N PHE A 166 21.24 -4.10 17.23
CA PHE A 166 20.09 -3.59 16.48
C PHE A 166 18.86 -3.47 17.38
N GLN A 167 18.36 -2.25 17.52
CA GLN A 167 17.04 -1.97 18.08
C GLN A 167 16.25 -1.22 17.03
N MET A 168 15.09 -1.76 16.65
CA MET A 168 14.21 -1.03 15.74
C MET A 168 13.57 0.12 16.54
N PRO A 169 13.80 1.39 16.15
CA PRO A 169 13.22 2.50 16.87
C PRO A 169 11.69 2.44 16.73
N GLU A 170 10.97 2.67 17.84
CA GLU A 170 9.50 2.78 17.79
C GLU A 170 9.07 3.97 16.94
N GLU A 171 9.80 5.08 17.09
CA GLU A 171 9.71 6.25 16.22
C GLU A 171 10.34 5.91 14.86
N GLY A 172 9.56 6.04 13.79
CA GLY A 172 10.05 5.80 12.42
C GLY A 172 9.79 4.40 11.87
N ARG A 173 9.07 3.51 12.57
CA ARG A 173 8.61 2.21 11.99
C ARG A 173 7.91 2.38 10.65
N HIS A 174 7.16 3.47 10.47
CA HIS A 174 6.52 3.83 9.20
C HIS A 174 7.56 4.09 8.10
N ASN A 175 8.59 4.88 8.39
CA ASN A 175 9.69 5.14 7.44
C ASN A 175 10.42 3.84 7.07
N TRP A 176 10.63 2.93 8.04
CA TRP A 176 11.19 1.61 7.78
C TRP A 176 10.31 0.78 6.85
N ALA A 177 8.99 0.73 7.08
CA ALA A 177 8.06 0.00 6.23
C ALA A 177 8.02 0.55 4.78
N ASN A 178 8.22 1.85 4.60
CA ASN A 178 8.14 2.46 3.27
C ASN A 178 9.28 1.98 2.35
N TRP A 179 10.54 2.03 2.79
CA TRP A 179 11.63 1.51 1.95
C TRP A 179 11.71 -0.02 1.95
N TRP A 180 11.41 -0.66 3.09
CA TRP A 180 11.45 -2.12 3.22
C TRP A 180 10.39 -2.79 2.32
N GLY A 181 9.19 -2.20 2.25
CA GLY A 181 8.12 -2.64 1.38
C GLY A 181 8.52 -2.61 -0.09
N ILE A 182 9.16 -1.53 -0.54
CA ILE A 182 9.70 -1.44 -1.92
C ILE A 182 10.77 -2.51 -2.15
N TYR A 183 11.74 -2.67 -1.24
CA TYR A 183 12.78 -3.70 -1.33
C TYR A 183 12.17 -5.10 -1.51
N LYS A 184 11.17 -5.44 -0.69
CA LYS A 184 10.49 -6.74 -0.74
C LYS A 184 9.69 -6.93 -2.03
N CYS A 185 8.90 -5.94 -2.43
CA CYS A 185 8.15 -5.99 -3.68
C CYS A 185 9.08 -6.10 -4.90
N ALA A 186 10.18 -5.36 -4.93
CA ALA A 186 11.17 -5.40 -6.01
C ALA A 186 11.85 -6.78 -6.11
N LYS A 187 12.16 -7.38 -4.97
CA LYS A 187 12.71 -8.74 -4.91
C LYS A 187 11.70 -9.77 -5.43
N GLU A 188 10.45 -9.72 -4.98
CA GLU A 188 9.42 -10.66 -5.45
C GLU A 188 9.07 -10.47 -6.93
N PHE A 189 9.06 -9.22 -7.41
CA PHE A 189 8.95 -8.94 -8.83
C PHE A 189 10.08 -9.61 -9.62
N ALA A 190 11.33 -9.38 -9.21
CA ALA A 190 12.50 -9.97 -9.86
C ALA A 190 12.49 -11.50 -9.84
N ASN A 191 12.09 -12.11 -8.72
CA ASN A 191 11.90 -13.55 -8.60
C ASN A 191 10.86 -14.06 -9.62
N LYS A 192 9.71 -13.39 -9.74
CA LYS A 192 8.65 -13.80 -10.69
C LYS A 192 9.07 -13.59 -12.14
N THR A 193 9.68 -12.45 -12.48
CA THR A 193 10.08 -12.15 -13.87
C THR A 193 11.40 -12.76 -14.28
N ASN A 194 12.11 -13.45 -13.38
CA ASN A 194 13.49 -13.85 -13.59
C ASN A 194 14.39 -12.66 -14.01
N SER A 195 14.21 -11.53 -13.35
CA SER A 195 15.04 -10.34 -13.56
C SER A 195 16.17 -10.29 -12.52
N PRO A 196 17.33 -9.69 -12.84
CA PRO A 196 18.39 -9.52 -11.86
C PRO A 196 17.90 -8.64 -10.70
N PHE A 197 18.31 -9.02 -9.49
CA PHE A 197 18.09 -8.24 -8.28
C PHE A 197 19.38 -8.18 -7.49
N ASN A 198 19.96 -6.98 -7.39
CA ASN A 198 21.18 -6.73 -6.65
C ASN A 198 21.24 -5.23 -6.29
N LEU A 199 22.30 -4.83 -5.59
CA LEU A 199 22.48 -3.47 -5.12
C LEU A 199 22.58 -2.44 -6.27
N SER A 200 23.13 -2.80 -7.44
CA SER A 200 23.24 -1.88 -8.58
C SER A 200 21.89 -1.62 -9.25
N ILE A 201 21.05 -2.66 -9.38
CA ILE A 201 19.66 -2.51 -9.82
C ILE A 201 18.88 -1.63 -8.86
N ILE A 202 19.00 -1.87 -7.54
CA ILE A 202 18.33 -1.02 -6.54
C ILE A 202 18.80 0.43 -6.63
N LYS A 203 20.11 0.68 -6.79
CA LYS A 203 20.66 2.02 -6.94
C LYS A 203 20.08 2.78 -8.13
N ASN A 204 19.89 2.09 -9.25
CA ASN A 204 19.41 2.70 -10.49
C ASN A 204 17.89 2.91 -10.47
N ASP A 205 17.14 1.90 -10.03
CA ASP A 205 15.69 1.89 -10.15
C ASP A 205 14.97 2.49 -8.94
N TYR A 206 15.64 2.47 -7.77
CA TYR A 206 15.08 2.89 -6.47
C TYR A 206 16.14 3.66 -5.65
N PRO A 207 16.60 4.85 -6.12
CA PRO A 207 17.71 5.57 -5.50
C PRO A 207 17.48 5.95 -4.03
N GLU A 208 16.25 6.31 -3.65
CA GLU A 208 15.92 6.62 -2.25
C GLU A 208 15.99 5.37 -1.36
N VAL A 209 15.55 4.22 -1.86
CA VAL A 209 15.70 2.93 -1.17
C VAL A 209 17.18 2.55 -1.03
N TYR A 210 18.00 2.78 -2.06
CA TYR A 210 19.44 2.57 -1.99
C TYR A 210 20.08 3.40 -0.88
N LYS A 211 19.76 4.71 -0.80
CA LYS A 211 20.26 5.59 0.27
C LYS A 211 19.88 5.10 1.67
N GLN A 212 18.72 4.45 1.83
CA GLN A 212 18.35 3.82 3.10
C GLN A 212 19.12 2.52 3.35
N ILE A 213 19.24 1.65 2.34
CA ILE A 213 19.88 0.33 2.48
C ILE A 213 21.34 0.43 2.91
N ILE A 214 22.11 1.38 2.38
CA ILE A 214 23.56 1.51 2.67
C ILE A 214 23.86 1.96 4.10
N LYS A 215 22.84 2.41 4.85
CA LYS A 215 22.98 2.75 6.27
C LYS A 215 23.21 1.48 7.08
N LEU A 216 24.05 1.60 8.11
CA LEU A 216 24.44 0.47 8.95
C LEU A 216 23.24 -0.25 9.57
N ASP A 217 22.25 0.48 10.10
CA ASP A 217 21.06 -0.12 10.69
C ASP A 217 20.24 -0.91 9.67
N SER A 218 20.11 -0.41 8.45
CA SER A 218 19.37 -1.10 7.38
C SER A 218 20.06 -2.39 6.97
N LEU A 219 21.39 -2.38 6.83
CA LEU A 219 22.16 -3.60 6.56
C LEU A 219 22.06 -4.61 7.69
N ARG A 220 22.09 -4.17 8.96
CA ARG A 220 21.84 -5.03 10.12
C ARG A 220 20.45 -5.66 10.04
N ALA A 221 19.41 -4.87 9.77
CA ALA A 221 18.05 -5.37 9.63
C ALA A 221 17.92 -6.39 8.49
N LEU A 222 18.54 -6.12 7.34
CA LEU A 222 18.59 -7.05 6.20
C LEU A 222 19.34 -8.34 6.53
N TYR A 223 20.42 -8.27 7.32
CA TYR A 223 21.16 -9.46 7.77
C TYR A 223 20.36 -10.30 8.78
N LEU A 224 19.59 -9.64 9.66
CA LEU A 224 18.82 -10.30 10.71
C LEU A 224 17.50 -10.89 10.20
N TYR A 225 16.77 -10.15 9.38
CA TYR A 225 15.37 -10.41 9.02
C TYR A 225 15.13 -10.62 7.52
N ALA A 226 16.18 -10.50 6.71
CA ALA A 226 16.16 -10.85 5.30
C ALA A 226 17.38 -11.70 4.95
N ASN A 227 17.63 -11.86 3.65
CA ASN A 227 18.84 -12.50 3.15
C ASN A 227 19.69 -11.43 2.46
N LEU A 228 20.62 -10.84 3.24
CA LEU A 228 21.47 -9.75 2.78
C LEU A 228 22.31 -10.14 1.54
N ASN A 229 22.66 -11.42 1.40
CA ASN A 229 23.43 -11.91 0.25
C ASN A 229 22.70 -11.72 -1.08
N ASP A 230 21.36 -11.64 -1.07
CA ASP A 230 20.60 -11.39 -2.29
C ASP A 230 20.91 -10.01 -2.90
N LEU A 231 21.44 -9.04 -2.14
CA LEU A 231 21.90 -7.77 -2.69
C LEU A 231 23.24 -7.87 -3.44
N PHE A 232 23.99 -8.95 -3.23
CA PHE A 232 25.34 -9.12 -3.77
C PHE A 232 25.47 -10.35 -4.68
N SER A 233 24.37 -11.06 -4.93
CA SER A 233 24.34 -12.22 -5.83
C SER A 233 23.58 -11.91 -7.09
N ASP A 234 24.17 -12.18 -8.26
CA ASP A 234 23.47 -12.16 -9.54
C ASP A 234 22.68 -13.45 -9.71
N LYS A 235 21.63 -13.65 -8.90
CA LYS A 235 20.74 -14.79 -9.06
C LYS A 235 19.69 -14.47 -10.13
N GLN A 236 19.60 -15.37 -11.12
CA GLN A 236 18.48 -15.49 -12.02
C GLN A 236 17.56 -16.60 -11.48
N GLY A 237 16.28 -16.28 -11.26
CA GLY A 237 15.24 -17.25 -10.88
C GLY A 237 14.73 -18.08 -12.06
N SER A 238 13.67 -18.86 -11.83
CA SER A 238 12.89 -19.52 -12.88
C SER A 238 11.66 -18.66 -13.21
N PRO A 239 11.38 -18.33 -14.48
CA PRO A 239 10.30 -17.42 -14.83
C PRO A 239 8.93 -18.00 -14.42
N GLN A 240 8.11 -17.17 -13.79
CA GLN A 240 6.67 -17.38 -13.70
C GLN A 240 5.92 -16.16 -14.23
N VAL A 241 4.84 -16.43 -14.96
CA VAL A 241 4.05 -15.45 -15.71
C VAL A 241 3.67 -14.26 -14.83
N THR A 242 4.02 -13.05 -15.27
CA THR A 242 3.46 -11.81 -14.73
C THR A 242 2.14 -11.49 -15.40
N THR A 243 1.22 -10.91 -14.63
CA THR A 243 0.00 -10.31 -15.17
C THR A 243 0.38 -9.04 -15.93
N LYS A 244 0.52 -9.10 -17.26
CA LYS A 244 0.62 -7.91 -18.09
C LYS A 244 -0.77 -7.32 -18.30
N ASN A 245 -1.10 -6.25 -17.59
CA ASN A 245 -2.37 -5.56 -17.76
C ASN A 245 -2.17 -4.16 -18.34
N SER A 246 -1.65 -4.09 -19.57
CA SER A 246 -1.16 -2.85 -20.20
C SER A 246 -2.18 -1.73 -20.30
N GLU A 247 -3.47 -2.05 -20.33
CA GLU A 247 -4.58 -1.09 -20.54
C GLU A 247 -5.16 -0.52 -19.25
N LEU A 248 -4.83 -1.11 -18.09
CA LEU A 248 -5.42 -0.68 -16.82
C LEU A 248 -5.01 0.74 -16.45
N LYS A 249 -5.98 1.65 -16.28
CA LYS A 249 -5.74 3.04 -15.90
C LYS A 249 -5.82 3.24 -14.40
N ILE A 250 -4.69 3.58 -13.79
CA ILE A 250 -4.57 3.77 -12.33
C ILE A 250 -4.22 5.22 -12.02
N VAL A 251 -4.89 5.78 -11.02
CA VAL A 251 -4.42 6.97 -10.31
C VAL A 251 -3.83 6.54 -8.98
N PHE A 252 -2.60 6.97 -8.70
CA PHE A 252 -1.88 6.63 -7.47
C PHE A 252 -1.68 7.88 -6.61
N ILE A 253 -2.23 7.86 -5.40
CA ILE A 253 -2.25 8.97 -4.46
C ILE A 253 -1.45 8.53 -3.23
N ASP A 254 -0.19 8.93 -3.15
CA ASP A 254 0.74 8.59 -2.06
C ASP A 254 1.80 9.71 -2.01
N ASP A 255 2.02 10.29 -0.83
CA ASP A 255 2.99 11.37 -0.64
C ASP A 255 4.44 10.92 -0.86
N GLN A 256 4.68 9.60 -0.83
CA GLN A 256 5.96 8.94 -1.12
C GLN A 256 5.97 8.23 -2.47
N ALA A 257 5.10 8.62 -3.40
CA ALA A 257 5.06 8.03 -4.74
C ALA A 257 6.41 8.11 -5.47
N GLU A 258 7.14 9.22 -5.31
CA GLU A 258 8.43 9.49 -5.95
C GLU A 258 9.61 8.73 -5.30
N ASP A 259 9.44 8.20 -4.09
CA ASP A 259 10.48 7.47 -3.34
C ASP A 259 10.67 6.01 -3.82
N GLY A 260 10.02 5.65 -4.93
CA GLY A 260 10.11 4.34 -5.57
C GLY A 260 8.81 3.54 -5.57
N TRP A 261 7.78 3.96 -4.82
CA TRP A 261 6.46 3.30 -4.81
C TRP A 261 5.78 3.31 -6.18
N SER A 262 5.83 4.45 -6.89
CA SER A 262 5.30 4.55 -8.26
C SER A 262 6.02 3.56 -9.20
N THR A 263 7.35 3.49 -9.12
CA THR A 263 8.17 2.58 -9.93
C THR A 263 7.82 1.12 -9.66
N ILE A 264 7.75 0.70 -8.39
CA ILE A 264 7.51 -0.71 -8.08
C ILE A 264 6.07 -1.13 -8.40
N PHE A 265 5.06 -0.29 -8.13
CA PHE A 265 3.69 -0.62 -8.53
C PHE A 265 3.55 -0.75 -10.04
N GLN A 266 4.17 0.14 -10.82
CA GLN A 266 4.15 0.02 -12.29
C GLN A 266 4.77 -1.30 -12.75
N LYS A 267 5.94 -1.67 -12.23
CA LYS A 267 6.56 -2.97 -12.56
C LYS A 267 5.69 -4.15 -12.15
N MET A 268 5.09 -4.12 -10.96
CA MET A 268 4.19 -5.19 -10.49
C MET A 268 2.96 -5.36 -11.37
N ILE A 269 2.40 -4.26 -11.88
CA ILE A 269 1.10 -4.24 -12.58
C ILE A 269 1.24 -4.40 -14.09
N TYR A 270 2.26 -3.78 -14.67
CA TYR A 270 2.46 -3.73 -16.13
C TYR A 270 3.71 -4.49 -16.58
N GLY A 271 4.62 -4.82 -15.67
CA GLY A 271 5.94 -5.38 -15.97
C GLY A 271 7.01 -4.32 -16.25
N GLU A 272 6.60 -3.07 -16.48
CA GLU A 272 7.44 -1.94 -16.87
C GLU A 272 6.77 -0.61 -16.52
N ILE A 273 7.46 0.51 -16.76
CA ILE A 273 6.88 1.85 -16.62
C ILE A 273 5.79 2.04 -17.68
N ASN A 274 4.61 2.52 -17.27
CA ASN A 274 3.44 2.57 -18.13
C ASN A 274 2.70 3.91 -17.99
N LYS A 275 2.36 4.52 -19.13
CA LYS A 275 1.62 5.80 -19.23
C LYS A 275 0.21 5.76 -18.62
N ASN A 276 -0.38 4.58 -18.46
CA ASN A 276 -1.70 4.40 -17.85
C ASN A 276 -1.63 4.43 -16.31
N PHE A 277 -0.44 4.56 -15.72
CA PHE A 277 -0.26 4.80 -14.29
C PHE A 277 0.04 6.28 -14.04
N ASN A 278 -0.84 6.96 -13.31
CA ASN A 278 -0.76 8.37 -13.03
C ASN A 278 -0.49 8.61 -11.52
N PRO A 279 0.78 8.77 -11.10
CA PRO A 279 1.11 9.17 -9.74
C PRO A 279 0.81 10.66 -9.54
N ILE A 280 0.14 11.00 -8.44
CA ILE A 280 -0.10 12.39 -8.05
C ILE A 280 1.14 12.93 -7.32
N LEU A 281 1.62 14.09 -7.75
CA LEU A 281 2.78 14.74 -7.16
C LEU A 281 2.52 15.15 -5.70
N ALA A 282 3.54 15.05 -4.85
CA ALA A 282 3.43 15.36 -3.42
C ALA A 282 2.90 16.78 -3.14
N ASN A 283 3.28 17.78 -3.95
CA ASN A 283 2.77 19.15 -3.80
C ASN A 283 1.26 19.24 -4.06
N ASN A 284 0.75 18.52 -5.06
CA ASN A 284 -0.69 18.44 -5.34
C ASN A 284 -1.41 17.72 -4.20
N ILE A 285 -0.82 16.67 -3.64
CA ILE A 285 -1.37 15.97 -2.46
C ILE A 285 -1.49 16.92 -1.27
N LYS A 286 -0.46 17.71 -0.97
CA LYS A 286 -0.50 18.72 0.11
C LYS A 286 -1.60 19.75 -0.09
N GLU A 287 -1.79 20.22 -1.33
CA GLU A 287 -2.86 21.15 -1.66
C GLU A 287 -4.25 20.52 -1.50
N VAL A 288 -4.44 19.29 -2.00
CA VAL A 288 -5.69 18.53 -1.81
C VAL A 288 -6.00 18.33 -0.33
N ILE A 289 -5.02 17.96 0.49
CA ILE A 289 -5.22 17.77 1.93
C ILE A 289 -5.65 19.09 2.59
N LYS A 290 -5.04 20.21 2.20
CA LYS A 290 -5.40 21.54 2.71
C LYS A 290 -6.85 21.87 2.36
N GLU A 291 -7.25 21.72 1.10
CA GLU A 291 -8.62 21.99 0.65
C GLU A 291 -9.63 21.05 1.31
N VAL A 292 -9.33 19.74 1.37
CA VAL A 292 -10.20 18.75 2.02
C VAL A 292 -10.37 19.03 3.52
N ASN A 293 -9.32 19.48 4.21
CA ASN A 293 -9.42 19.86 5.63
C ASN A 293 -10.22 21.14 5.86
N ALA A 294 -10.36 22.00 4.85
CA ALA A 294 -11.19 23.21 4.93
C ALA A 294 -12.69 22.92 4.72
N LEU A 295 -13.04 21.74 4.19
CA LEU A 295 -14.43 21.35 3.98
C LEU A 295 -15.17 21.16 5.31
N THR A 296 -16.46 21.49 5.28
CA THR A 296 -17.38 21.27 6.41
C THR A 296 -18.51 20.36 5.99
N LYS A 297 -19.33 19.92 6.95
CA LYS A 297 -20.56 19.15 6.66
C LYS A 297 -21.57 19.89 5.76
N PHE A 298 -21.41 21.21 5.60
CA PHE A 298 -22.27 22.04 4.76
C PHE A 298 -21.66 22.34 3.38
N SER A 299 -20.43 21.86 3.11
CA SER A 299 -19.78 22.07 1.82
C SER A 299 -20.59 21.46 0.69
N THR A 300 -20.77 22.24 -0.37
CA THR A 300 -21.50 21.89 -1.58
C THR A 300 -20.77 20.82 -2.38
N TYR A 301 -21.50 20.13 -3.25
CA TYR A 301 -20.92 19.18 -4.19
C TYR A 301 -19.80 19.80 -5.04
N LYS A 302 -19.97 21.06 -5.46
CA LYS A 302 -18.97 21.78 -6.25
C LYS A 302 -17.68 22.02 -5.46
N GLU A 303 -17.77 22.50 -4.22
CA GLU A 303 -16.58 22.70 -3.36
C GLU A 303 -15.85 21.38 -3.08
N LYS A 304 -16.60 20.30 -2.82
CA LYS A 304 -16.02 18.96 -2.64
C LYS A 304 -15.30 18.47 -3.90
N ASN A 305 -15.91 18.66 -5.06
CA ASN A 305 -15.28 18.33 -6.34
C ASN A 305 -14.03 19.18 -6.58
N ASP A 306 -14.10 20.49 -6.29
CA ASP A 306 -13.00 21.42 -6.47
C ASP A 306 -11.79 21.07 -5.58
N ALA A 307 -12.05 20.63 -4.33
CA ALA A 307 -11.02 20.19 -3.40
C ALA A 307 -10.18 18.99 -3.88
N ILE A 308 -10.71 18.17 -4.78
CA ILE A 308 -10.03 16.99 -5.33
C ILE A 308 -9.64 17.14 -6.81
N ASN A 309 -9.84 18.30 -7.44
CA ASN A 309 -9.56 18.51 -8.86
C ASN A 309 -8.11 18.17 -9.23
N LEU A 310 -7.15 18.44 -8.34
CA LEU A 310 -5.72 18.16 -8.55
C LEU A 310 -5.36 16.68 -8.56
N LEU A 311 -6.28 15.79 -8.16
CA LEU A 311 -6.13 14.35 -8.32
C LEU A 311 -6.35 13.91 -9.78
N ASN A 312 -6.84 14.80 -10.65
CA ASN A 312 -7.07 14.53 -12.08
C ASN A 312 -7.89 13.25 -12.35
N LEU A 313 -8.83 12.94 -11.46
CA LEU A 313 -9.74 11.80 -11.61
C LEU A 313 -10.70 12.06 -12.78
N LYS A 314 -10.83 11.07 -13.66
CA LYS A 314 -11.65 11.12 -14.87
C LYS A 314 -12.50 9.86 -14.97
N ASP A 315 -13.56 9.92 -15.79
CA ASP A 315 -14.47 8.79 -16.02
C ASP A 315 -13.77 7.56 -16.61
N ASP A 316 -12.60 7.71 -17.23
CA ASP A 316 -11.82 6.60 -17.81
C ASP A 316 -10.84 5.96 -16.83
N VAL A 317 -10.70 6.46 -15.59
CA VAL A 317 -9.88 5.81 -14.54
C VAL A 317 -10.55 4.51 -14.10
N ASP A 318 -9.77 3.44 -13.98
CA ASP A 318 -10.27 2.12 -13.60
C ASP A 318 -10.11 1.82 -12.12
N ILE A 319 -9.00 2.23 -11.50
CA ILE A 319 -8.70 1.99 -10.08
C ILE A 319 -7.94 3.17 -9.49
N VAL A 320 -8.21 3.51 -8.23
CA VAL A 320 -7.34 4.37 -7.42
C VAL A 320 -6.57 3.52 -6.42
N LEU A 321 -5.26 3.74 -6.36
CA LEU A 321 -4.41 3.31 -5.24
C LEU A 321 -4.22 4.52 -4.32
N LEU A 322 -4.61 4.41 -3.06
CA LEU A 322 -4.63 5.54 -2.12
C LEU A 322 -3.90 5.16 -0.84
N ASP A 323 -2.80 5.86 -0.53
CA ASP A 323 -2.16 5.70 0.76
C ASP A 323 -3.05 6.22 1.89
N LEU A 324 -3.04 5.48 2.99
CA LEU A 324 -3.84 5.80 4.17
C LEU A 324 -3.40 7.13 4.80
N ARG A 325 -2.10 7.43 4.86
CA ARG A 325 -1.50 8.53 5.64
C ARG A 325 -0.72 9.47 4.71
N LEU A 326 -1.45 10.34 4.03
CA LEU A 326 -0.88 11.34 3.11
C LEU A 326 -0.24 12.55 3.82
N ASP A 327 -0.42 12.68 5.14
CA ASP A 327 0.17 13.72 5.98
C ASP A 327 0.60 13.09 7.32
N ILE A 328 1.69 12.33 7.28
CA ILE A 328 2.13 11.47 8.38
C ILE A 328 2.32 12.24 9.69
N ASP A 329 2.86 13.46 9.61
CA ASP A 329 3.16 14.30 10.78
C ASP A 329 1.88 14.66 11.52
N ASN A 330 0.81 15.00 10.78
CA ASN A 330 -0.47 15.35 11.37
C ASN A 330 -1.38 14.13 11.61
N ASP A 331 -1.17 13.01 10.93
CA ASP A 331 -2.02 11.82 11.04
C ASP A 331 -1.66 10.90 12.21
N ASN A 332 -0.47 11.07 12.78
CA ASN A 332 -0.05 10.31 13.96
C ASN A 332 -1.05 10.52 15.11
N ASN A 333 -1.43 9.42 15.76
CA ASN A 333 -2.37 9.39 16.88
C ASN A 333 -3.82 9.86 16.59
N LYS A 334 -4.20 10.11 15.33
CA LYS A 334 -5.59 10.40 14.98
C LYS A 334 -6.45 9.12 14.89
N PRO A 335 -7.76 9.21 15.23
CA PRO A 335 -8.75 8.19 14.85
C PRO A 335 -8.76 7.99 13.33
N ILE A 336 -9.01 6.77 12.85
CA ILE A 336 -8.88 6.46 11.40
C ILE A 336 -9.75 7.38 10.52
N LYS A 337 -10.95 7.73 10.98
CA LYS A 337 -11.89 8.63 10.27
C LYS A 337 -11.31 10.03 10.01
N ASP A 338 -10.32 10.45 10.80
CA ASP A 338 -9.74 11.79 10.77
C ASP A 338 -8.35 11.81 10.08
N ILE A 339 -7.88 10.65 9.62
CA ILE A 339 -6.63 10.52 8.86
C ILE A 339 -6.81 11.10 7.45
N SER A 340 -5.80 11.82 6.96
CA SER A 340 -5.83 12.52 5.66
C SER A 340 -6.31 11.66 4.49
N GLY A 341 -5.76 10.45 4.30
CA GLY A 341 -6.14 9.55 3.21
C GLY A 341 -7.60 9.10 3.30
N ILE A 342 -8.16 8.96 4.51
CA ILE A 342 -9.58 8.63 4.70
C ILE A 342 -10.49 9.81 4.36
N LYS A 343 -10.10 11.04 4.72
CA LYS A 343 -10.88 12.22 4.30
C LYS A 343 -10.91 12.34 2.79
N VAL A 344 -9.77 12.14 2.12
CA VAL A 344 -9.69 12.10 0.66
C VAL A 344 -10.56 10.96 0.09
N LEU A 345 -10.49 9.76 0.65
CA LEU A 345 -11.33 8.62 0.27
C LEU A 345 -12.82 8.96 0.30
N GLN A 346 -13.29 9.60 1.36
CA GLN A 346 -14.70 9.96 1.53
C GLN A 346 -15.15 10.94 0.45
N ILE A 347 -14.35 11.97 0.14
CA ILE A 347 -14.67 12.91 -0.93
C ILE A 347 -14.66 12.22 -2.30
N ILE A 348 -13.64 11.40 -2.61
CA ILE A 348 -13.62 10.63 -3.87
C ILE A 348 -14.85 9.72 -3.95
N ARG A 349 -15.25 9.07 -2.86
CA ARG A 349 -16.42 8.18 -2.84
C ARG A 349 -17.73 8.93 -3.10
N GLU A 350 -17.86 10.16 -2.64
CA GLU A 350 -19.02 11.01 -2.92
C GLU A 350 -19.08 11.46 -4.39
N ILE A 351 -17.94 11.87 -4.96
CA ILE A 351 -17.87 12.40 -6.34
C ILE A 351 -17.84 11.28 -7.39
N PHE A 352 -17.14 10.18 -7.10
CA PHE A 352 -16.94 9.03 -7.99
C PHE A 352 -17.41 7.71 -7.33
N PRO A 353 -18.72 7.54 -7.08
CA PRO A 353 -19.23 6.41 -6.30
C PRO A 353 -19.01 5.05 -6.97
N GLY A 354 -18.80 5.03 -8.29
CA GLY A 354 -18.52 3.82 -9.07
C GLY A 354 -17.04 3.46 -9.21
N LEU A 355 -16.13 4.34 -8.77
CA LEU A 355 -14.69 4.16 -8.94
C LEU A 355 -14.13 3.21 -7.87
N PRO A 356 -13.49 2.09 -8.25
CA PRO A 356 -12.82 1.18 -7.33
C PRO A 356 -11.61 1.84 -6.65
N ILE A 357 -11.46 1.66 -5.34
CA ILE A 357 -10.35 2.21 -4.55
C ILE A 357 -9.72 1.13 -3.67
N ILE A 358 -8.41 0.92 -3.83
CA ILE A 358 -7.57 0.13 -2.91
C ILE A 358 -6.83 1.11 -2.01
N VAL A 359 -7.04 0.99 -0.70
CA VAL A 359 -6.24 1.73 0.28
C VAL A 359 -4.94 0.95 0.57
N THR A 360 -3.79 1.61 0.52
CA THR A 360 -2.49 1.04 0.90
C THR A 360 -2.10 1.56 2.29
N THR A 361 -1.47 0.72 3.11
CA THR A 361 -1.06 1.13 4.46
C THR A 361 0.17 0.37 4.95
N ALA A 362 1.01 1.02 5.74
CA ALA A 362 2.09 0.36 6.49
C ALA A 362 1.62 -0.20 7.85
N SER A 363 0.37 0.04 8.27
CA SER A 363 -0.13 -0.43 9.57
C SER A 363 -0.71 -1.84 9.48
N ASN A 364 -0.25 -2.73 10.36
CA ASN A 364 -0.70 -4.12 10.45
C ASN A 364 -1.89 -4.34 11.41
N LYS A 365 -2.51 -3.27 11.93
CA LYS A 365 -3.65 -3.39 12.86
C LYS A 365 -4.91 -3.86 12.12
N SER A 366 -5.40 -5.05 12.45
CA SER A 366 -6.54 -5.69 11.79
C SER A 366 -7.85 -4.92 11.93
N GLU A 367 -8.04 -4.21 13.04
CA GLU A 367 -9.19 -3.32 13.31
C GLU A 367 -9.32 -2.22 12.25
N ASN A 368 -8.19 -1.70 11.76
CA ASN A 368 -8.18 -0.69 10.71
C ASN A 368 -8.80 -1.22 9.41
N TYR A 369 -8.64 -2.51 9.10
CA TYR A 369 -9.13 -3.05 7.82
C TYR A 369 -10.66 -2.93 7.70
N GLN A 370 -11.39 -3.37 8.72
CA GLN A 370 -12.86 -3.36 8.67
C GLN A 370 -13.39 -1.92 8.63
N GLU A 371 -12.77 -1.03 9.38
CA GLU A 371 -13.16 0.37 9.44
C GLU A 371 -12.88 1.11 8.12
N ILE A 372 -11.71 0.88 7.49
CA ILE A 372 -11.37 1.44 6.16
C ILE A 372 -12.40 1.01 5.10
N ILE A 373 -12.80 -0.27 5.10
CA ILE A 373 -13.83 -0.77 4.19
C ILE A 373 -15.19 -0.11 4.48
N ALA A 374 -15.57 0.02 5.75
CA ALA A 374 -16.82 0.69 6.16
C ALA A 374 -16.86 2.17 5.74
N LEU A 375 -15.70 2.84 5.68
CA LEU A 375 -15.55 4.23 5.29
C LEU A 375 -15.51 4.46 3.77
N GLY A 376 -15.54 3.39 2.96
CA GLY A 376 -15.79 3.48 1.52
C GLY A 376 -14.73 2.89 0.61
N ALA A 377 -13.70 2.22 1.13
CA ALA A 377 -12.72 1.48 0.32
C ALA A 377 -13.28 0.15 -0.20
N ASP A 378 -12.81 -0.31 -1.36
CA ASP A 378 -13.16 -1.64 -1.92
C ASP A 378 -12.19 -2.75 -1.48
N ALA A 379 -10.99 -2.35 -1.11
CA ALA A 379 -9.92 -3.21 -0.66
C ALA A 379 -8.94 -2.42 0.20
N CYS A 380 -8.19 -3.16 1.01
CA CYS A 380 -7.00 -2.63 1.67
C CYS A 380 -5.85 -3.61 1.46
N TRP A 381 -4.64 -3.07 1.23
CA TRP A 381 -3.41 -3.83 1.09
C TRP A 381 -2.33 -3.27 2.02
N ILE A 382 -1.60 -4.16 2.69
CA ILE A 382 -0.61 -3.79 3.70
C ILE A 382 0.79 -3.88 3.08
N LYS A 383 1.50 -2.74 3.08
CA LYS A 383 2.92 -2.63 2.74
C LYS A 383 3.73 -3.51 3.71
N GLU A 384 4.65 -4.34 3.20
CA GLU A 384 5.48 -5.19 4.06
C GLU A 384 6.43 -4.34 4.89
N GLY A 385 6.35 -4.45 6.22
CA GLY A 385 7.35 -3.94 7.15
C GLY A 385 8.18 -5.05 7.80
N ILE A 386 9.24 -4.65 8.50
CA ILE A 386 10.10 -5.58 9.26
C ILE A 386 9.28 -6.37 10.28
N ASP A 387 8.35 -5.70 10.98
CA ASP A 387 7.49 -6.32 12.01
C ASP A 387 6.63 -7.47 11.50
N ASN A 388 6.31 -7.51 10.21
CA ASN A 388 5.50 -8.57 9.62
C ASN A 388 6.27 -9.90 9.53
N THR A 389 7.59 -9.85 9.49
CA THR A 389 8.43 -11.02 9.20
C THR A 389 9.57 -11.25 10.21
N SER A 390 9.82 -10.30 11.11
CA SER A 390 10.95 -10.35 12.06
C SER A 390 10.91 -11.53 13.03
N GLN A 391 9.71 -12.05 13.32
CA GLN A 391 9.49 -13.23 14.18
C GLN A 391 9.44 -14.55 13.41
N LEU A 392 9.46 -14.48 12.08
CA LEU A 392 9.41 -15.66 11.21
C LEU A 392 10.83 -16.17 10.94
N ASN A 393 10.95 -17.49 10.71
CA ASN A 393 12.16 -18.02 10.10
C ASN A 393 12.26 -17.56 8.62
N GLU A 394 13.43 -17.76 8.01
CA GLU A 394 13.70 -17.27 6.64
C GLU A 394 12.71 -17.83 5.61
N GLU A 395 12.34 -19.11 5.71
CA GLU A 395 11.40 -19.75 4.79
C GLU A 395 9.99 -19.16 4.90
N ASN A 396 9.48 -19.02 6.12
CA ASN A 396 8.16 -18.43 6.38
C ASN A 396 8.13 -16.94 6.00
N SER A 397 9.23 -16.21 6.21
CA SER A 397 9.37 -14.82 5.74
C SER A 397 9.23 -14.72 4.23
N LYS A 398 9.97 -15.56 3.47
CA LYS A 398 9.88 -15.63 2.00
C LYS A 398 8.47 -15.97 1.53
N GLN A 399 7.84 -16.98 2.14
CA GLN A 399 6.46 -17.35 1.79
C GLN A 399 5.47 -16.23 2.08
N TRP A 400 5.67 -15.47 3.17
CA TRP A 400 4.82 -14.33 3.51
C TRP A 400 4.95 -13.21 2.47
N SER A 401 6.18 -12.83 2.09
CA SER A 401 6.43 -11.79 1.08
C SER A 401 5.79 -12.14 -0.26
N LEU A 402 5.96 -13.38 -0.72
CA LEU A 402 5.32 -13.87 -1.95
C LEU A 402 3.79 -13.81 -1.85
N LYS A 403 3.19 -14.30 -0.76
CA LYS A 403 1.73 -14.25 -0.56
C LYS A 403 1.21 -12.82 -0.51
N ASN A 404 1.93 -11.89 0.12
CA ASN A 404 1.54 -10.49 0.20
C ASN A 404 1.58 -9.81 -1.18
N TYR A 405 2.62 -10.11 -1.97
CA TYR A 405 2.72 -9.69 -3.38
C TYR A 405 1.54 -10.22 -4.20
N GLU A 406 1.26 -11.53 -4.13
CA GLU A 406 0.16 -12.16 -4.86
C GLU A 406 -1.19 -11.62 -4.43
N LYS A 407 -1.34 -11.28 -3.14
CA LYS A 407 -2.56 -10.67 -2.62
C LYS A 407 -2.84 -9.32 -3.28
N PHE A 408 -1.81 -8.49 -3.47
CA PHE A 408 -1.99 -7.22 -4.18
C PHE A 408 -2.52 -7.42 -5.60
N ILE A 409 -1.92 -8.35 -6.36
CA ILE A 409 -2.34 -8.69 -7.72
C ILE A 409 -3.77 -9.26 -7.72
N GLU A 410 -4.10 -10.15 -6.79
CA GLU A 410 -5.46 -10.70 -6.63
C GLU A 410 -6.51 -9.60 -6.41
N LEU A 411 -6.19 -8.60 -5.57
CA LEU A 411 -7.07 -7.47 -5.32
C LEU A 411 -7.31 -6.64 -6.59
N LEU A 412 -6.26 -6.35 -7.36
CA LEU A 412 -6.38 -5.64 -8.64
C LEU A 412 -7.26 -6.39 -9.63
N LEU A 413 -7.01 -7.69 -9.82
CA LEU A 413 -7.79 -8.54 -10.74
C LEU A 413 -9.26 -8.63 -10.30
N ARG A 414 -9.52 -8.72 -8.99
CA ARG A 414 -10.89 -8.74 -8.44
C ARG A 414 -11.66 -7.46 -8.79
N LEU A 415 -11.03 -6.29 -8.70
CA LEU A 415 -11.68 -5.01 -8.98
C LEU A 415 -11.90 -4.73 -10.48
N GLN A 416 -11.40 -5.60 -11.36
CA GLN A 416 -11.61 -5.50 -12.81
C GLN A 416 -12.68 -6.45 -13.36
N LYS A 417 -13.28 -7.27 -12.50
CA LYS A 417 -14.34 -8.20 -12.90
C LYS A 417 -15.55 -7.45 -13.45
N SER A 418 -16.39 -8.19 -14.19
CA SER A 418 -17.65 -7.71 -14.77
C SER A 418 -18.49 -6.88 -13.79
N ASP A 419 -18.48 -7.27 -12.52
CA ASP A 419 -19.37 -6.71 -11.50
C ASP A 419 -18.99 -5.27 -11.13
N TYR A 420 -17.69 -4.96 -11.15
CA TYR A 420 -17.17 -3.59 -10.99
C TYR A 420 -17.31 -2.76 -12.27
N LYS A 421 -17.15 -3.38 -13.45
CA LYS A 421 -17.49 -2.72 -14.72
C LYS A 421 -18.98 -2.35 -14.75
N PHE A 422 -19.84 -3.22 -14.22
CA PHE A 422 -21.26 -2.96 -14.07
C PHE A 422 -21.55 -1.83 -13.07
N LEU A 423 -20.85 -1.78 -11.93
CA LEU A 423 -20.96 -0.67 -10.97
C LEU A 423 -20.67 0.67 -11.65
N LYS A 424 -19.61 0.74 -12.47
CA LYS A 424 -19.25 1.94 -13.23
C LYS A 424 -20.32 2.32 -14.26
N PHE A 425 -20.84 1.34 -15.01
CA PHE A 425 -21.97 1.53 -15.92
C PHE A 425 -23.22 2.07 -15.21
N PHE A 426 -23.54 1.50 -14.04
CA PHE A 426 -24.69 1.87 -13.23
C PHE A 426 -24.59 3.35 -12.80
N VAL A 427 -23.46 3.74 -12.22
CA VAL A 427 -23.23 5.14 -11.81
C VAL A 427 -23.26 6.11 -12.99
N ASN A 428 -22.60 5.80 -14.10
CA ASN A 428 -22.62 6.65 -15.28
C ASN A 428 -24.04 6.85 -15.83
N SER A 429 -24.86 5.79 -15.77
CA SER A 429 -26.25 5.87 -16.18
C SER A 429 -27.09 6.80 -15.30
N ILE A 430 -26.83 6.83 -14.00
CA ILE A 430 -27.47 7.76 -13.07
C ILE A 430 -27.05 9.20 -13.38
N ASN A 431 -25.76 9.42 -13.67
CA ASN A 431 -25.24 10.74 -14.01
C ASN A 431 -25.86 11.29 -15.30
N GLU A 432 -26.13 10.46 -16.30
CA GLU A 432 -26.88 10.85 -17.50
C GLU A 432 -28.32 11.26 -17.17
N ILE A 433 -29.01 10.48 -16.32
CA ILE A 433 -30.37 10.79 -15.86
C ILE A 433 -30.41 12.14 -15.13
N LYS A 434 -29.43 12.41 -14.24
CA LYS A 434 -29.29 13.69 -13.53
C LYS A 434 -29.07 14.89 -14.46
N LYS A 435 -28.37 14.69 -15.59
CA LYS A 435 -28.12 15.75 -16.58
C LYS A 435 -29.35 16.07 -17.43
N ASN A 436 -30.34 15.18 -17.51
CA ASN A 436 -31.56 15.42 -18.27
C ASN A 436 -32.45 16.44 -17.55
N LYS A 437 -32.59 17.64 -18.16
CA LYS A 437 -33.38 18.75 -17.59
C LYS A 437 -34.90 18.58 -17.76
N ASP A 438 -35.32 17.72 -18.70
CA ASP A 438 -36.73 17.48 -19.01
C ASP A 438 -37.01 15.98 -19.16
N PRO A 439 -36.88 15.19 -18.07
CA PRO A 439 -37.19 13.78 -18.14
C PRO A 439 -38.69 13.58 -18.36
N TRP A 440 -39.06 12.52 -19.09
CA TRP A 440 -40.45 12.24 -19.47
C TRP A 440 -41.41 12.17 -18.28
N TRP A 441 -40.92 11.76 -17.10
CA TRP A 441 -41.74 11.68 -15.89
C TRP A 441 -42.10 13.03 -15.28
N LYS A 442 -41.41 14.12 -15.66
CA LYS A 442 -41.67 15.47 -15.13
C LYS A 442 -43.06 15.99 -15.51
N ASN A 443 -43.55 15.60 -16.69
CA ASN A 443 -44.78 16.10 -17.29
C ASN A 443 -45.85 15.00 -17.43
N ILE A 444 -45.78 13.91 -16.63
CA ILE A 444 -46.85 12.91 -16.62
C ILE A 444 -48.15 13.63 -16.25
N ASN A 445 -49.05 13.72 -17.23
CA ASN A 445 -50.37 14.29 -17.07
C ASN A 445 -51.09 13.49 -15.97
N LYS A 446 -51.12 14.07 -14.76
CA LYS A 446 -51.88 13.60 -13.62
C LYS A 446 -53.36 13.77 -13.96
N LYS A 447 -53.91 12.87 -14.78
CA LYS A 447 -55.37 12.80 -14.96
C LYS A 447 -55.94 12.52 -13.58
N SER A 448 -56.66 13.52 -13.08
CA SER A 448 -57.23 13.56 -11.75
C SER A 448 -58.01 12.29 -11.45
N ILE A 449 -57.66 11.62 -10.35
CA ILE A 449 -58.48 10.55 -9.83
C ILE A 449 -59.62 11.25 -9.09
N SER A 450 -60.84 11.16 -9.61
CA SER A 450 -62.02 11.45 -8.80
C SER A 450 -62.14 10.34 -7.75
N ILE A 451 -61.64 10.62 -6.55
CA ILE A 451 -61.83 9.80 -5.36
C ILE A 451 -63.33 9.89 -5.04
N ASN A 452 -64.07 8.81 -5.29
CA ASN A 452 -65.41 8.67 -4.73
C ASN A 452 -65.24 8.33 -3.26
N ASP A 453 -65.38 9.36 -2.42
CA ASP A 453 -65.53 9.24 -0.97
C ASP A 453 -66.80 8.46 -0.67
N ASP A 454 -66.67 7.15 -0.44
CA ASP A 454 -67.62 6.48 0.44
C ASP A 454 -67.02 5.24 1.09
N LYS A 455 -66.87 5.37 2.41
CA LYS A 455 -66.66 4.35 3.44
C LYS A 455 -65.20 3.89 3.66
N ARG A 456 -64.65 4.26 4.83
CA ARG A 456 -64.58 3.38 6.03
C ARG A 456 -63.80 4.04 7.20
N GLN A 457 -64.39 3.99 8.38
CA GLN A 457 -63.68 3.97 9.67
C GLN A 457 -63.02 2.59 9.87
N ILE A 458 -61.91 2.53 10.63
CA ILE A 458 -61.55 1.45 11.59
C ILE A 458 -60.46 1.99 12.55
N ILE A 459 -60.65 1.74 13.85
CA ILE A 459 -59.73 2.04 14.96
C ILE A 459 -58.81 0.84 15.24
N PHE A 460 -57.53 1.12 15.51
CA PHE A 460 -56.47 0.16 15.85
C PHE A 460 -56.45 -0.19 17.34
N ASN A 461 -56.16 -1.46 17.68
CA ASN A 461 -55.79 -1.83 19.05
C ASN A 461 -54.56 -2.75 19.15
N SER A 462 -53.53 -2.19 19.80
CA SER A 462 -52.53 -2.79 20.70
C SER A 462 -51.50 -3.82 20.18
N ARG A 463 -50.29 -3.27 19.90
CA ARG A 463 -48.91 -3.82 20.03
C ARG A 463 -48.38 -4.87 19.03
N LYS A 464 -47.49 -4.40 18.14
CA LYS A 464 -46.02 -4.70 18.14
C LYS A 464 -45.28 -3.73 17.21
N ILE A 465 -44.09 -3.30 17.65
CA ILE A 465 -43.21 -2.32 17.01
C ILE A 465 -42.85 -2.78 15.59
N SER A 466 -42.99 -1.89 14.60
CA SER A 466 -42.85 -2.22 13.17
C SER A 466 -41.50 -1.81 12.61
N VAL A 467 -40.96 -2.67 11.75
CA VAL A 467 -39.80 -2.45 10.84
C VAL A 467 -40.06 -1.32 9.82
N ALA A 468 -41.17 -0.57 9.95
CA ALA A 468 -41.63 0.44 9.01
C ALA A 468 -41.13 1.86 9.30
N GLN A 469 -40.44 2.11 10.41
CA GLN A 469 -40.04 3.48 10.79
C GLN A 469 -38.72 3.97 10.20
N ILE A 470 -37.95 3.12 9.50
CA ILE A 470 -36.68 3.52 8.85
C ILE A 470 -36.78 3.46 7.31
N SER A 471 -37.62 2.57 6.75
CA SER A 471 -37.69 2.35 5.29
C SER A 471 -38.74 3.19 4.56
N GLY A 472 -39.69 3.80 5.28
CA GLY A 472 -40.75 4.61 4.66
C GLY A 472 -40.37 6.09 4.60
N SER A 473 -40.21 6.71 5.77
CA SER A 473 -40.18 8.17 5.95
C SER A 473 -39.06 8.91 5.20
N ILE A 474 -37.91 8.25 4.98
CA ILE A 474 -36.72 8.85 4.34
C ILE A 474 -36.88 8.92 2.81
N PHE A 475 -37.56 7.94 2.19
CA PHE A 475 -37.74 7.86 0.73
C PHE A 475 -38.80 8.82 0.17
N TYR A 476 -39.60 9.45 1.04
CA TYR A 476 -40.74 10.28 0.60
C TYR A 476 -40.35 11.71 0.17
N LYS A 477 -39.12 12.15 0.47
CA LYS A 477 -38.58 13.46 0.07
C LYS A 477 -37.46 13.39 -0.96
N SER A 478 -36.94 12.20 -1.24
CA SER A 478 -35.76 12.01 -2.06
C SER A 478 -36.03 12.16 -3.56
N GLU A 479 -35.14 12.84 -4.28
CA GLU A 479 -35.16 12.86 -5.75
C GLU A 479 -34.94 11.44 -6.32
N ILE A 480 -35.37 11.19 -7.57
CA ILE A 480 -35.15 9.89 -8.25
C ILE A 480 -33.67 9.47 -8.20
N SER A 481 -32.78 10.44 -8.34
CA SER A 481 -31.33 10.31 -8.20
C SER A 481 -30.90 9.67 -6.87
N GLU A 482 -31.41 10.15 -5.74
CA GLU A 482 -31.04 9.67 -4.41
C GLU A 482 -31.43 8.19 -4.21
N ILE A 483 -32.59 7.77 -4.73
CA ILE A 483 -33.06 6.37 -4.68
C ILE A 483 -32.10 5.46 -5.48
N LEU A 484 -31.67 5.92 -6.66
CA LEU A 484 -30.72 5.19 -7.49
C LEU A 484 -29.35 5.11 -6.82
N GLU A 485 -28.86 6.20 -6.23
CA GLU A 485 -27.59 6.24 -5.50
C GLU A 485 -27.56 5.33 -4.28
N TYR A 486 -28.66 5.25 -3.53
CA TYR A 486 -28.78 4.29 -2.44
C TYR A 486 -28.69 2.84 -2.95
N SER A 487 -29.28 2.56 -4.12
CA SER A 487 -29.19 1.24 -4.77
C SER A 487 -27.75 0.91 -5.19
N VAL A 488 -26.99 1.91 -5.68
CA VAL A 488 -25.55 1.79 -5.95
C VAL A 488 -24.78 1.45 -4.67
N LEU A 489 -25.05 2.14 -3.57
CA LEU A 489 -24.40 1.87 -2.28
C LEU A 489 -24.63 0.43 -1.81
N LEU A 490 -25.86 -0.08 -1.93
CA LEU A 490 -26.20 -1.46 -1.59
C LEU A 490 -25.48 -2.48 -2.48
N TYR A 491 -25.46 -2.24 -3.79
CA TYR A 491 -24.74 -3.10 -4.73
C TYR A 491 -23.23 -3.07 -4.49
N ARG A 492 -22.65 -1.93 -4.14
CA ARG A 492 -21.25 -1.84 -3.77
C ARG A 492 -20.93 -2.62 -2.49
N LYS A 493 -21.79 -2.51 -1.47
CA LYS A 493 -21.70 -3.34 -0.24
C LYS A 493 -21.80 -4.84 -0.57
N TYR A 494 -22.59 -5.21 -1.57
CA TYR A 494 -22.68 -6.59 -2.06
C TYR A 494 -21.32 -7.08 -2.59
N LEU A 495 -20.62 -6.27 -3.39
CA LEU A 495 -19.32 -6.62 -3.97
C LEU A 495 -18.21 -6.86 -2.94
N ILE A 496 -18.26 -6.19 -1.79
CA ILE A 496 -17.26 -6.31 -0.72
C ILE A 496 -17.63 -7.36 0.34
N SER A 497 -18.91 -7.75 0.43
CA SER A 497 -19.36 -8.73 1.43
C SER A 497 -18.72 -10.11 1.18
N LYS A 498 -18.29 -10.77 2.25
CA LYS A 498 -17.86 -12.18 2.21
C LYS A 498 -18.98 -13.14 2.60
N ASP A 499 -20.00 -12.64 3.30
CA ASP A 499 -21.10 -13.45 3.79
C ASP A 499 -22.20 -13.61 2.72
N THR A 500 -22.59 -14.85 2.47
CA THR A 500 -23.49 -15.21 1.37
C THR A 500 -24.94 -14.81 1.65
N GLU A 501 -25.37 -14.87 2.91
CA GLU A 501 -26.72 -14.45 3.29
C GLU A 501 -26.88 -12.93 3.20
N ASN A 502 -25.91 -12.20 3.74
CA ASN A 502 -25.81 -10.75 3.62
C ASN A 502 -25.74 -10.31 2.14
N LYS A 503 -25.00 -11.04 1.29
CA LYS A 503 -24.99 -10.79 -0.16
C LYS A 503 -26.40 -10.85 -0.76
N LYS A 504 -27.16 -11.92 -0.48
CA LYS A 504 -28.54 -12.04 -0.98
C LYS A 504 -29.42 -10.90 -0.48
N TRP A 505 -29.31 -10.57 0.80
CA TRP A 505 -30.03 -9.45 1.40
C TRP A 505 -29.71 -8.12 0.71
N LEU A 506 -28.43 -7.80 0.50
CA LEU A 506 -28.01 -6.57 -0.16
C LEU A 506 -28.54 -6.46 -1.59
N LEU A 507 -28.48 -7.55 -2.36
CA LEU A 507 -28.97 -7.57 -3.74
C LEU A 507 -30.49 -7.39 -3.82
N CYS A 508 -31.25 -8.08 -2.96
CA CYS A 508 -32.71 -7.92 -2.86
C CYS A 508 -33.10 -6.49 -2.46
N ASN A 509 -32.37 -5.88 -1.53
CA ASN A 509 -32.62 -4.50 -1.12
C ASN A 509 -32.23 -3.50 -2.22
N ALA A 510 -31.18 -3.78 -2.99
CA ALA A 510 -30.82 -2.95 -4.14
C ALA A 510 -31.95 -2.93 -5.18
N VAL A 511 -32.49 -4.10 -5.55
CA VAL A 511 -33.67 -4.20 -6.44
C VAL A 511 -34.87 -3.44 -5.86
N THR A 512 -35.18 -3.69 -4.58
CA THR A 512 -36.35 -3.11 -3.92
C THR A 512 -36.26 -1.59 -3.85
N SER A 513 -35.09 -1.06 -3.48
CA SER A 513 -34.81 0.37 -3.48
C SER A 513 -34.96 0.95 -4.89
N MET A 514 -34.34 0.31 -5.89
CA MET A 514 -34.32 0.83 -7.25
C MET A 514 -35.71 0.88 -7.87
N ALA A 515 -36.55 -0.12 -7.62
CA ALA A 515 -37.96 -0.13 -8.01
C ALA A 515 -38.79 0.98 -7.34
N GLY A 516 -38.34 1.50 -6.18
CA GLY A 516 -38.92 2.67 -5.53
C GLY A 516 -38.93 3.91 -6.43
N THR A 517 -38.08 3.98 -7.46
CA THR A 517 -38.15 5.04 -8.48
C THR A 517 -39.45 4.98 -9.28
N ILE A 518 -39.94 3.79 -9.64
CA ILE A 518 -41.20 3.60 -10.36
C ILE A 518 -42.37 3.97 -9.45
N GLU A 519 -42.33 3.53 -8.20
CA GLU A 519 -43.33 3.92 -7.20
C GLU A 519 -43.37 5.45 -7.07
N ARG A 520 -42.22 6.13 -6.99
CA ARG A 520 -42.13 7.59 -6.90
C ARG A 520 -42.70 8.31 -8.12
N ILE A 521 -42.40 7.83 -9.33
CA ILE A 521 -42.90 8.42 -10.60
C ILE A 521 -44.44 8.39 -10.66
N TYR A 522 -45.06 7.32 -10.18
CA TYR A 522 -46.49 7.06 -10.41
C TYR A 522 -47.41 7.20 -9.16
N SER A 523 -46.87 7.40 -7.95
CA SER A 523 -47.68 7.34 -6.71
C SER A 523 -48.22 8.68 -6.17
N TYR A 524 -48.16 9.79 -6.93
CA TYR A 524 -48.50 11.14 -6.43
C TYR A 524 -49.64 11.84 -7.17
N GLU A 525 -50.67 12.23 -6.40
CA GLU A 525 -51.66 13.25 -6.76
C GLU A 525 -51.80 14.26 -5.59
N ASN A 526 -51.67 15.57 -5.87
CA ASN A 526 -51.78 16.65 -4.87
C ASN A 526 -51.03 16.41 -3.55
N ASP A 527 -49.74 16.05 -3.64
CA ASP A 527 -48.86 15.79 -2.48
C ASP A 527 -49.32 14.70 -1.50
N LYS A 528 -50.27 13.84 -1.92
CA LYS A 528 -50.70 12.65 -1.16
C LYS A 528 -50.39 11.37 -1.93
N MET A 529 -50.00 10.34 -1.17
CA MET A 529 -49.69 9.01 -1.69
C MET A 529 -51.00 8.29 -2.08
N ILE A 530 -51.15 7.92 -3.36
CA ILE A 530 -52.36 7.21 -3.86
C ILE A 530 -52.57 5.86 -3.13
N ILE A 531 -51.48 5.24 -2.67
CA ILE A 531 -51.50 3.95 -1.96
C ILE A 531 -52.13 4.05 -0.56
N ASP A 532 -52.04 5.20 0.13
CA ASP A 532 -52.70 5.38 1.43
C ASP A 532 -54.20 5.65 1.29
N VAL A 533 -54.68 6.08 0.13
CA VAL A 533 -56.11 6.20 -0.19
C VAL A 533 -56.74 4.82 -0.41
N LEU A 534 -55.95 3.80 -0.77
CA LEU A 534 -56.43 2.47 -1.20
C LEU A 534 -56.30 1.36 -0.14
N LYS A 535 -55.97 1.69 1.13
CA LYS A 535 -56.01 0.73 2.25
C LYS A 535 -57.46 0.35 2.60
N GLY A 536 -58.08 -0.46 1.74
CA GLY A 536 -59.44 -0.94 1.92
C GLY A 536 -59.99 -1.84 0.81
N SER A 537 -59.39 -1.85 -0.39
CA SER A 537 -59.87 -2.71 -1.48
C SER A 537 -58.79 -2.99 -2.53
N GLN A 538 -58.46 -4.27 -2.68
CA GLN A 538 -57.90 -4.93 -3.87
C GLN A 538 -56.85 -4.14 -4.69
N ILE A 539 -55.59 -4.54 -4.50
CA ILE A 539 -54.43 -4.30 -5.38
C ILE A 539 -54.71 -4.61 -6.87
N ALA A 540 -55.79 -5.34 -7.18
CA ALA A 540 -56.20 -5.71 -8.53
C ALA A 540 -56.76 -4.56 -9.41
N LYS A 541 -57.00 -3.34 -8.89
CA LYS A 541 -57.57 -2.23 -9.69
C LYS A 541 -56.57 -1.14 -10.14
N THR A 542 -55.29 -1.20 -9.76
CA THR A 542 -54.29 -0.15 -10.09
C THR A 542 -53.50 -0.38 -11.37
N THR A 543 -53.71 -1.50 -12.08
CA THR A 543 -53.07 -1.79 -13.40
C THR A 543 -53.38 -0.77 -14.49
N LYS A 544 -54.37 0.12 -14.29
CA LYS A 544 -54.71 1.20 -15.24
C LYS A 544 -53.84 2.46 -15.14
N LEU A 545 -53.01 2.60 -14.09
CA LEU A 545 -52.19 3.80 -13.85
C LEU A 545 -50.77 3.70 -14.42
N TYR A 546 -50.24 2.49 -14.54
CA TYR A 546 -48.88 2.23 -14.96
C TYR A 546 -48.82 1.86 -16.45
N ASP A 547 -47.73 2.22 -17.12
CA ASP A 547 -47.43 1.61 -18.41
C ASP A 547 -47.00 0.13 -18.24
N ASN A 548 -46.86 -0.57 -19.37
CA ASN A 548 -46.49 -1.99 -19.37
C ASN A 548 -45.12 -2.24 -18.73
N TYR A 549 -44.16 -1.33 -18.91
CA TYR A 549 -42.80 -1.48 -18.39
C TYR A 549 -42.76 -1.25 -16.87
N ALA A 550 -43.45 -0.22 -16.38
CA ALA A 550 -43.60 0.04 -14.95
C ALA A 550 -44.29 -1.13 -14.23
N SER A 551 -45.33 -1.71 -14.84
CA SER A 551 -46.02 -2.89 -14.31
C SER A 551 -45.08 -4.10 -14.19
N ILE A 552 -44.26 -4.34 -15.22
CA ILE A 552 -43.26 -5.42 -15.24
C ILE A 552 -42.20 -5.22 -14.13
N LEU A 553 -41.66 -4.01 -13.98
CA LEU A 553 -40.67 -3.69 -12.97
C LEU A 553 -41.20 -3.88 -11.55
N LEU A 554 -42.43 -3.45 -11.28
CA LEU A 554 -43.07 -3.63 -9.96
C LEU A 554 -43.43 -5.09 -9.68
N ALA A 555 -43.86 -5.85 -10.70
CA ALA A 555 -44.09 -7.29 -10.56
C ALA A 555 -42.80 -8.04 -10.20
N PHE A 556 -41.70 -7.70 -10.87
CA PHE A 556 -40.37 -8.25 -10.57
C PHE A 556 -39.94 -7.93 -9.12
N ARG A 557 -40.04 -6.66 -8.70
CA ARG A 557 -39.76 -6.24 -7.31
C ARG A 557 -40.64 -6.97 -6.31
N GLY A 558 -41.94 -7.14 -6.61
CA GLY A 558 -42.88 -7.87 -5.75
C GLY A 558 -42.36 -9.28 -5.46
N LYS A 559 -41.98 -10.02 -6.51
CA LYS A 559 -41.40 -11.37 -6.36
C LYS A 559 -40.07 -11.36 -5.59
N VAL A 560 -39.21 -10.36 -5.75
CA VAL A 560 -37.91 -10.26 -5.02
C VAL A 560 -38.09 -9.90 -3.54
N SER A 561 -39.05 -9.04 -3.21
CA SER A 561 -39.23 -8.49 -1.85
C SER A 561 -39.68 -9.52 -0.79
N HIS A 562 -40.22 -10.67 -1.21
CA HIS A 562 -40.52 -11.78 -0.33
C HIS A 562 -39.25 -12.62 -0.07
N TYR A 563 -38.34 -12.03 0.72
CA TYR A 563 -36.99 -12.51 1.07
C TYR A 563 -36.87 -14.01 1.44
N PRO A 564 -37.86 -14.68 2.07
CA PRO A 564 -37.74 -16.12 2.36
C PRO A 564 -37.96 -17.04 1.15
N ILE A 565 -38.60 -16.56 0.08
CA ILE A 565 -39.16 -17.42 -0.98
C ILE A 565 -38.27 -17.45 -2.24
N ASN A 566 -37.46 -16.41 -2.49
CA ASN A 566 -36.79 -16.27 -3.78
C ASN A 566 -35.31 -16.66 -3.73
N LYS A 567 -35.02 -17.97 -3.86
CA LYS A 567 -33.65 -18.50 -4.03
C LYS A 567 -33.03 -18.19 -5.41
N ASN A 568 -33.78 -17.54 -6.32
CA ASN A 568 -33.46 -17.43 -7.74
C ASN A 568 -32.94 -16.06 -8.19
N LEU A 569 -32.77 -15.07 -7.29
CA LEU A 569 -32.16 -13.79 -7.69
C LEU A 569 -30.65 -13.99 -7.90
N THR A 570 -30.23 -14.00 -9.16
CA THR A 570 -28.82 -14.06 -9.58
C THR A 570 -28.27 -12.67 -9.87
N GLU A 571 -26.93 -12.55 -9.96
CA GLU A 571 -26.26 -11.32 -10.41
C GLU A 571 -26.72 -10.92 -11.82
N ASP A 572 -26.80 -11.87 -12.75
CA ASP A 572 -27.27 -11.61 -14.11
C ASP A 572 -28.69 -11.01 -14.13
N LEU A 573 -29.60 -11.57 -13.33
CA LEU A 573 -30.97 -11.07 -13.24
C LEU A 573 -31.03 -9.67 -12.62
N PHE A 574 -30.15 -9.39 -11.65
CA PHE A 574 -29.98 -8.04 -11.11
C PHE A 574 -29.44 -7.07 -12.17
N PHE A 575 -28.46 -7.48 -12.99
CA PHE A 575 -27.91 -6.67 -14.08
C PHE A 575 -28.96 -6.36 -15.14
N GLU A 576 -29.75 -7.35 -15.54
CA GLU A 576 -30.86 -7.17 -16.48
C GLU A 576 -31.94 -6.24 -15.91
N PHE A 577 -32.34 -6.44 -14.65
CA PHE A 577 -33.30 -5.56 -13.96
C PHE A 577 -32.82 -4.11 -13.94
N THR A 578 -31.60 -3.90 -13.46
CA THR A 578 -30.98 -2.58 -13.33
C THR A 578 -30.79 -1.92 -14.70
N SER A 579 -30.35 -2.67 -15.71
CA SER A 579 -30.19 -2.15 -17.08
C SER A 579 -31.54 -1.75 -17.68
N PHE A 580 -32.58 -2.56 -17.48
CA PHE A 580 -33.91 -2.30 -18.01
C PHE A 580 -34.55 -1.05 -17.39
N ILE A 581 -34.49 -0.91 -16.06
CA ILE A 581 -35.02 0.29 -15.39
C ILE A 581 -34.23 1.56 -15.76
N LEU A 582 -32.89 1.48 -15.93
CA LEU A 582 -32.09 2.62 -16.37
C LEU A 582 -32.45 3.03 -17.80
N GLN A 583 -32.63 2.08 -18.72
CA GLN A 583 -33.10 2.37 -20.08
C GLN A 583 -34.51 2.99 -20.08
N TYR A 584 -35.40 2.48 -19.23
CA TYR A 584 -36.74 3.03 -19.02
C TYR A 584 -36.70 4.48 -18.50
N LEU A 585 -35.74 4.83 -17.64
CA LEU A 585 -35.54 6.20 -17.18
C LEU A 585 -34.80 7.09 -18.21
N LYS A 586 -34.14 6.53 -19.22
CA LYS A 586 -33.43 7.33 -20.23
C LYS A 586 -34.24 7.61 -21.50
N GLN A 587 -35.37 6.94 -21.69
CA GLN A 587 -36.19 7.10 -22.90
C GLN A 587 -36.85 8.50 -22.98
N ASP A 588 -37.15 8.97 -24.19
CA ASP A 588 -37.87 10.25 -24.36
C ASP A 588 -39.37 10.14 -24.08
N ASN A 589 -39.98 8.98 -24.34
CA ASN A 589 -41.41 8.73 -24.10
C ASN A 589 -41.74 7.22 -23.97
N PRO A 590 -42.20 6.75 -22.79
CA PRO A 590 -42.58 5.35 -22.57
C PRO A 590 -43.71 4.84 -23.46
N ALA A 591 -44.59 5.73 -23.91
CA ALA A 591 -45.77 5.36 -24.71
C ALA A 591 -45.41 4.84 -26.11
N LYS A 592 -44.18 5.11 -26.59
CA LYS A 592 -43.72 4.67 -27.91
C LYS A 592 -43.33 3.17 -27.97
N LYS A 593 -43.40 2.44 -26.84
CA LYS A 593 -43.14 0.99 -26.74
C LYS A 593 -41.88 0.53 -27.49
N SER A 594 -40.77 1.24 -27.31
CA SER A 594 -39.50 0.96 -28.01
C SER A 594 -38.56 0.02 -27.24
N LEU A 595 -38.77 -0.18 -25.94
CA LEU A 595 -37.92 -1.05 -25.12
C LEU A 595 -38.31 -2.51 -25.25
N LYS A 596 -37.32 -3.36 -25.49
CA LYS A 596 -37.49 -4.82 -25.48
C LYS A 596 -37.43 -5.33 -24.04
N VAL A 597 -38.51 -5.94 -23.59
CA VAL A 597 -38.55 -6.60 -22.27
C VAL A 597 -37.59 -7.79 -22.26
N PRO A 598 -36.70 -7.93 -21.26
CA PRO A 598 -35.82 -9.10 -21.15
C PRO A 598 -36.63 -10.41 -21.07
N ASN A 599 -36.25 -11.39 -21.88
CA ASN A 599 -36.94 -12.70 -21.91
C ASN A 599 -36.87 -13.42 -20.56
N SER A 600 -35.80 -13.20 -19.80
CA SER A 600 -35.60 -13.70 -18.44
C SER A 600 -36.71 -13.28 -17.46
N PHE A 601 -37.34 -12.12 -17.70
CA PHE A 601 -38.45 -11.68 -16.86
C PHE A 601 -39.72 -12.49 -17.11
N ASN A 602 -39.83 -13.21 -18.23
CA ASN A 602 -41.00 -14.03 -18.52
C ASN A 602 -41.13 -15.20 -17.54
N TYR A 603 -40.04 -15.75 -17.00
CA TYR A 603 -40.05 -16.74 -15.90
C TYR A 603 -40.54 -16.14 -14.56
N PHE A 604 -40.57 -14.82 -14.45
CA PHE A 604 -41.00 -14.08 -13.27
C PHE A 604 -42.32 -13.30 -13.50
N ILE A 605 -42.85 -13.24 -14.71
CA ILE A 605 -44.15 -12.59 -14.99
C ILE A 605 -45.26 -13.63 -15.14
N PHE A 606 -44.91 -14.83 -15.62
CA PHE A 606 -45.73 -16.04 -15.53
C PHE A 606 -45.34 -16.86 -14.28
#